data_AF-A0A963EWV1-F1
#
_entry.id   AF-A0A963EWV1-F1
#
_cell.length_a   1.000
_cell.length_b   1.000
_cell.length_c   1.000
_cell.angle_alpha   90.00
_cell.angle_beta   90.00
_cell.angle_gamma   90.00
#
_symmetry.space_group_name_H-M   'P 1'
#
loop_
_entity.id
_entity.type
_entity.pdbx_description
1 polymer ?
#
loop_
_entity_poly.entity_id
_entity_poly.type
_entity_poly.pdbx_seq_one_letter_code
_entity_poly.pdbx_strand_id
1 'polypeptide(L)'
;MKTADPAVSQQTLAHFLSSASPLLSARFSSTPWGENVSLQAEAPYYAASGRYCRRLLVQADTGVSSRQLACDTGQGDWAAVRPVTELLGTAQAR
;
A
#
# COMPACT_ATOMS: atom_id res chain seq x y z
N MET A 1 -28.61 15.86 7.88
CA MET A 1 -27.30 15.79 7.19
C MET A 1 -26.39 14.91 8.02
N LYS A 2 -26.04 13.71 7.54
CA LYS A 2 -25.10 12.82 8.22
C LYS A 2 -23.72 13.15 7.70
N THR A 3 -23.02 14.06 8.37
CA THR A 3 -21.58 14.27 8.17
C THR A 3 -20.87 12.98 8.52
N ALA A 4 -20.18 12.39 7.54
CA ALA A 4 -19.30 11.26 7.77
C ALA A 4 -18.16 11.70 8.69
N ASP A 5 -18.04 11.06 9.84
CA ASP A 5 -16.93 11.23 10.78
C ASP A 5 -15.57 11.02 10.08
N PRO A 6 -14.56 11.87 10.31
CA PRO A 6 -13.19 11.59 9.88
C PRO A 6 -12.61 10.55 10.84
N ALA A 7 -13.06 9.31 10.70
CA ALA A 7 -12.44 8.17 11.37
C ALA A 7 -11.05 7.96 10.75
N VAL A 8 -10.06 8.74 11.18
CA VAL A 8 -8.64 8.38 11.10
C VAL A 8 -8.50 7.14 11.97
N SER A 9 -8.74 5.99 11.34
CA SER A 9 -8.72 4.71 12.03
C SER A 9 -7.29 4.47 12.49
N GLN A 10 -7.11 4.22 13.78
CA GLN A 10 -5.84 3.80 14.40
C GLN A 10 -5.44 2.37 13.95
N GLN A 11 -5.74 2.01 12.71
CA GLN A 11 -5.32 0.75 12.12
C GLN A 11 -3.82 0.83 11.94
N THR A 12 -3.09 -0.03 12.65
CA THR A 12 -1.67 -0.19 12.41
C THR A 12 -1.48 -0.57 10.94
N LEU A 13 -0.54 0.08 10.25
CA LEU A 13 -0.26 -0.18 8.83
C LEU A 13 -0.13 -1.69 8.53
N ALA A 14 0.55 -2.44 9.39
CA ALA A 14 0.68 -3.90 9.28
C ALA A 14 -0.67 -4.65 9.30
N HIS A 15 -1.61 -4.24 10.15
CA HIS A 15 -2.95 -4.82 10.17
C HIS A 15 -3.69 -4.54 8.87
N PHE A 16 -3.64 -3.30 8.37
CA PHE A 16 -4.24 -2.96 7.06
C PHE A 16 -3.65 -3.80 5.93
N LEU A 17 -2.32 -3.90 5.86
CA LEU A 17 -1.64 -4.70 4.85
C LEU A 17 -1.99 -6.19 4.93
N SER A 18 -2.30 -6.70 6.13
CA SER A 18 -2.67 -8.11 6.34
C SER A 18 -4.14 -8.40 6.00
N SER A 19 -5.07 -7.58 6.47
CA SER A 19 -6.50 -7.92 6.51
C SER A 19 -7.40 -7.08 5.59
N ALA A 20 -6.87 -6.04 4.95
CA ALA A 20 -7.67 -5.21 4.05
C ALA A 20 -8.33 -6.04 2.94
N SER A 21 -9.62 -5.83 2.72
CA SER A 21 -10.30 -6.31 1.52
C SER A 21 -9.69 -5.65 0.28
N PRO A 22 -9.70 -6.32 -0.88
CA PRO A 22 -9.29 -5.70 -2.13
C PRO A 22 -10.06 -4.39 -2.38
N LEU A 23 -9.35 -3.38 -2.87
CA LEU A 23 -9.80 -2.02 -3.15
C LEU A 23 -10.18 -1.19 -1.91
N LEU A 24 -10.02 -1.71 -0.69
CA LEU A 24 -10.20 -0.93 0.53
C LEU A 24 -9.15 0.19 0.61
N SER A 25 -9.61 1.41 0.90
CA SER A 25 -8.75 2.56 1.11
C SER A 25 -8.74 2.98 2.57
N ALA A 26 -7.56 3.32 3.09
CA ALA A 26 -7.38 3.87 4.41
C ALA A 26 -6.33 4.99 4.41
N ARG A 27 -6.49 5.94 5.34
CA ARG A 27 -5.66 7.12 5.48
C ARG A 27 -4.66 6.92 6.60
N PHE A 28 -3.38 7.22 6.34
CA PHE A 28 -2.31 7.05 7.31
C PHE A 28 -1.50 8.33 7.45
N SER A 29 -1.18 8.70 8.69
CA SER A 29 -0.35 9.87 8.99
C SER A 29 1.11 9.64 8.65
N SER A 30 1.66 8.45 8.94
CA SER A 30 3.06 8.10 8.64
C SER A 30 3.14 6.69 8.05
N THR A 31 3.82 6.57 6.90
CA THR A 31 4.06 5.30 6.21
C THR A 31 5.44 5.29 5.56
N PRO A 32 5.99 4.12 5.19
CA PRO A 32 7.21 4.04 4.39
C PRO A 32 7.15 4.74 3.03
N TRP A 33 5.95 5.07 2.54
CA TRP A 33 5.74 5.75 1.25
C TRP A 33 5.42 7.23 1.38
N GLY A 34 5.46 7.77 2.60
CA GLY A 34 5.25 9.18 2.89
C GLY A 34 4.29 9.42 4.04
N GLU A 35 4.19 10.69 4.40
CA GLU A 35 3.28 11.20 5.43
C GLU A 35 1.94 11.58 4.80
N ASN A 36 0.85 11.44 5.56
CA ASN A 36 -0.52 11.83 5.19
C ASN A 36 -0.97 11.27 3.83
N VAL A 37 -0.77 9.96 3.63
CA VAL A 37 -1.12 9.27 2.39
C VAL A 37 -2.42 8.48 2.55
N SER A 38 -3.18 8.38 1.46
CA SER A 38 -4.22 7.37 1.30
C SER A 38 -3.62 6.14 0.61
N LEU A 39 -3.81 4.98 1.22
CA LEU A 39 -3.41 3.69 0.66
C LEU A 39 -4.65 2.93 0.22
N GLN A 40 -4.70 2.48 -1.02
CA GLN A 40 -5.67 1.50 -1.49
C GLN A 40 -5.00 0.14 -1.65
N ALA A 41 -5.54 -0.88 -0.99
CA ALA A 41 -4.99 -2.24 -1.02
C ALA A 41 -5.49 -3.04 -2.22
N GLU A 42 -4.60 -3.72 -2.95
CA GLU A 42 -5.01 -4.76 -3.90
C GLU A 42 -5.16 -6.14 -3.19
N ALA A 43 -5.53 -7.18 -3.94
CA ALA A 43 -5.52 -8.54 -3.41
C ALA A 43 -4.08 -8.96 -3.00
N PRO A 44 -3.92 -9.71 -1.89
CA PRO A 44 -2.63 -10.27 -1.56
C PRO A 44 -2.31 -11.41 -2.54
N TYR A 45 -1.03 -11.58 -2.87
CA TYR A 45 -0.57 -12.62 -3.77
C TYR A 45 0.69 -13.29 -3.22
N TYR A 46 0.86 -14.57 -3.49
CA TYR A 46 2.05 -15.30 -3.09
C TYR A 46 3.15 -15.07 -4.14
N ALA A 47 4.22 -14.37 -3.75
CA ALA A 47 5.32 -14.03 -4.64
C ALA A 47 6.36 -15.17 -4.71
N ALA A 48 7.15 -15.17 -5.79
CA ALA A 48 8.23 -16.14 -5.98
C ALA A 48 9.32 -16.08 -4.89
N SER A 49 9.38 -15.00 -4.11
CA SER A 49 10.22 -14.89 -2.91
C SER A 49 9.76 -15.76 -1.73
N GLY A 50 8.64 -16.47 -1.86
CA GLY A 50 8.05 -17.30 -0.82
C GLY A 50 7.26 -16.51 0.23
N ARG A 51 6.93 -15.25 -0.05
CA ARG A 51 6.24 -14.33 0.85
C ARG A 51 4.92 -13.88 0.26
N TYR A 52 3.94 -13.62 1.11
CA TYR A 52 2.75 -12.88 0.68
C TYR A 52 3.13 -11.43 0.45
N CYS A 53 2.79 -10.91 -0.72
CA CYS A 53 2.96 -9.52 -1.07
C CYS A 53 1.63 -8.91 -1.48
N ARG A 54 1.55 -7.60 -1.41
CA ARG A 54 0.36 -6.83 -1.72
C ARG A 54 0.77 -5.54 -2.40
N ARG A 55 0.15 -5.32 -3.57
CA ARG A 55 0.26 -4.05 -4.30
C ARG A 55 -0.63 -3.01 -3.65
N LEU A 56 -0.17 -1.77 -3.68
CA LEU A 56 -0.83 -0.61 -3.10
C LEU A 56 -0.84 0.52 -4.11
N LEU A 57 -1.96 1.22 -4.20
CA LEU A 57 -1.98 2.55 -4.78
C LEU A 57 -1.81 3.57 -3.64
N VAL A 58 -0.73 4.32 -3.69
CA VAL A 58 -0.43 5.40 -2.73
C VAL A 58 -0.84 6.72 -3.35
N GLN A 59 -1.70 7.46 -2.67
CA GLN A 59 -2.14 8.79 -3.06
C GLN A 59 -1.72 9.78 -1.99
N ALA A 60 -0.77 10.65 -2.34
CA ALA A 60 -0.33 11.75 -1.48
C ALA A 60 -1.24 12.96 -1.63
N ASP A 61 -1.25 13.83 -0.62
CA ASP A 61 -2.07 15.05 -0.61
C ASP A 61 -1.65 16.10 -1.64
N THR A 62 -0.43 15.98 -2.13
CA THR A 62 0.08 16.73 -3.28
C THR A 62 -0.63 16.36 -4.59
N GLY A 63 -1.51 15.35 -4.58
CA GLY A 63 -2.18 14.80 -5.76
C GLY A 63 -1.33 13.79 -6.53
N VAL A 64 -0.10 13.54 -6.10
CA VAL A 64 0.79 12.53 -6.71
C VAL A 64 0.29 11.14 -6.32
N SER A 65 0.15 10.26 -7.31
CA SER A 65 -0.16 8.85 -7.09
C SER A 65 0.98 7.95 -7.57
N SER A 66 1.25 6.88 -6.84
CA SER A 66 2.26 5.89 -7.22
C SER A 66 1.82 4.48 -6.83
N ARG A 67 2.27 3.50 -7.62
CA ARG A 67 2.11 2.08 -7.27
C ARG A 67 3.29 1.64 -6.43
N GLN A 68 2.98 0.92 -5.36
CA GLN A 68 3.97 0.44 -4.40
C GLN A 68 3.70 -1.02 -4.07
N LEU A 69 4.70 -1.68 -3.50
CA LEU A 69 4.62 -3.06 -3.08
C LEU A 69 5.00 -3.19 -1.60
N ALA A 70 4.23 -3.97 -0.87
CA ALA A 70 4.58 -4.41 0.48
C ALA A 70 4.62 -5.93 0.52
N CYS A 71 5.55 -6.51 1.26
CA CYS A 71 5.64 -7.95 1.45
C CYS A 71 5.74 -8.28 2.93
N ASP A 72 5.08 -9.37 3.33
CA ASP A 72 5.17 -9.96 4.67
C ASP A 72 6.61 -10.40 4.95
N THR A 73 7.13 -10.02 6.11
CA THR A 73 8.47 -10.39 6.58
C THR A 73 8.49 -11.62 7.48
N GLY A 74 7.32 -12.16 7.81
CA GLY A 74 7.09 -13.16 8.83
C GLY A 74 6.44 -12.54 10.07
N GLN A 75 5.66 -13.34 10.80
CA GLN A 75 4.99 -12.96 12.06
C GLN A 75 4.00 -11.78 11.97
N GLY A 76 3.52 -11.44 10.77
CA GLY A 76 2.54 -10.36 10.57
C GLY A 76 3.16 -8.97 10.38
N ASP A 77 4.50 -8.90 10.29
CA ASP A 77 5.21 -7.69 9.93
C ASP A 77 5.29 -7.53 8.41
N TRP A 78 5.30 -6.27 7.93
CA TRP A 78 5.33 -5.96 6.50
C TRP A 78 6.43 -4.95 6.19
N ALA A 79 7.15 -5.19 5.11
CA ALA A 79 8.17 -4.29 4.60
C ALA A 79 7.77 -3.71 3.25
N ALA A 80 8.06 -2.43 3.03
CA ALA A 80 7.99 -1.80 1.72
C ALA A 80 9.10 -2.37 0.81
N VAL A 81 8.72 -2.79 -0.39
CA VAL A 81 9.61 -3.38 -1.38
C VAL A 81 9.53 -2.56 -2.66
N ARG A 82 10.68 -2.30 -3.30
CA ARG A 82 10.71 -1.69 -4.62
C ARG A 82 10.61 -2.79 -5.70
N PRO A 83 9.58 -2.77 -6.57
CA PRO A 83 9.53 -3.70 -7.68
C PRO A 83 10.66 -3.39 -8.68
N VAL A 84 11.55 -4.35 -8.91
CA VAL A 84 12.70 -4.19 -9.83
C VAL A 84 12.25 -4.20 -11.29
N THR A 85 11.20 -4.96 -11.61
CA THR A 85 10.72 -5.17 -12.98
C THR A 85 9.80 -4.06 -13.50
N GLU A 86 9.15 -3.28 -12.63
CA GLU A 86 8.30 -2.15 -13.06
C GLU A 86 9.13 -1.04 -13.72
N LEU A 87 10.42 -0.92 -13.34
CA LEU A 87 11.37 -0.01 -13.99
C LEU A 87 11.74 -0.44 -15.42
N LEU A 88 11.61 -1.72 -15.76
CA LEU A 88 11.96 -2.23 -17.08
C LEU A 88 10.83 -2.06 -18.11
N GLY A 89 9.58 -1.85 -17.66
CA GLY A 89 8.41 -1.67 -18.53
C GLY A 89 8.18 -0.23 -19.02
N THR A 90 8.76 0.77 -18.36
CA THR A 90 8.62 2.19 -18.74
C THR A 90 9.88 2.79 -19.37
N ALA A 91 10.98 2.04 -19.41
CA ALA A 91 12.21 2.44 -20.11
C ALA A 91 12.14 2.31 -21.65
N GLN A 92 10.98 1.91 -22.21
CA GLN A 92 10.75 1.83 -23.65
C GLN A 92 9.51 2.62 -24.07
N ALA A 93 9.61 3.94 -24.00
CA ALA A 93 8.87 4.84 -24.88
C ALA A 93 9.83 5.97 -25.25
N ARG A 94 10.56 5.76 -26.35
CA ARG A 94 11.26 6.84 -27.06
C ARG A 94 10.29 7.49 -28.03
#